data_AF-A0A2G9YWH4-F1
#
_entry.id   AF-A0A2G9YWH4-F1
#
_cell.length_a   1.000
_cell.length_b   1.000
_cell.length_c   1.000
_cell.angle_alpha   90.00
_cell.angle_beta   90.00
_cell.angle_gamma   90.00
#
_symmetry.space_group_name_H-M   'P 1'
#
loop_
_entity.id
_entity.type
_entity.pdbx_description
1 polymer ?
#
loop_
_entity_poly.entity_id
_entity_poly.type
_entity_poly.pdbx_seq_one_letter_code
_entity_poly.pdbx_strand_id
1 'polypeptide(L)'
;MNLFKNTVKIILLIGIVIFIYSYSQKGKLPKKEEILPELYQEPIQTETEKPPFKVERGGIIYDITPLFNYELYGLVVSEHNSKSWLDYYHEEWKDFINFKDVCVVWGDNVETEVYQELKFHNGSFTCYIDSKSGADKTAVFQKFKDSALSNNHLLSKTIL
;
A
#
# COMPACT_ATOMS: atom_id res chain seq x y z
N MET A 1 8.45 -41.74 -25.03
CA MET A 1 8.65 -41.51 -23.58
C MET A 1 9.72 -40.44 -23.26
N ASN A 2 10.89 -40.44 -23.90
CA ASN A 2 11.94 -39.43 -23.65
C ASN A 2 11.60 -38.01 -24.16
N LEU A 3 10.93 -37.90 -25.31
CA LEU A 3 10.51 -36.60 -25.84
C LEU A 3 9.55 -35.87 -24.89
N PHE A 4 8.53 -36.58 -24.39
CA PHE A 4 7.58 -36.03 -23.40
C PHE A 4 8.27 -35.58 -22.10
N LYS A 5 9.19 -36.39 -21.56
CA LYS A 5 9.99 -36.02 -20.38
C LYS A 5 10.84 -34.77 -20.61
N ASN A 6 11.45 -34.65 -21.79
CA ASN A 6 12.25 -33.48 -22.16
C ASN A 6 11.39 -32.23 -22.32
N THR A 7 10.21 -32.34 -22.94
CA THR A 7 9.24 -31.24 -23.06
C THR A 7 8.80 -30.73 -21.69
N VAL A 8 8.40 -31.63 -20.78
CA VAL A 8 8.01 -31.27 -19.40
C VAL A 8 9.16 -30.59 -18.66
N LYS A 9 10.39 -31.10 -18.80
CA LYS A 9 11.58 -30.49 -18.17
C LYS A 9 11.84 -29.07 -18.67
N ILE A 10 11.71 -28.84 -19.98
CA ILE A 10 11.89 -27.50 -20.58
C ILE A 10 10.83 -26.54 -20.05
N ILE A 11 9.56 -26.95 -20.03
CA ILE A 11 8.45 -26.13 -19.52
C ILE A 11 8.68 -25.76 -18.05
N LEU A 12 9.10 -26.71 -17.22
CA LEU A 12 9.41 -26.47 -15.81
C LEU A 12 10.54 -25.44 -15.65
N LEU A 13 11.63 -25.60 -16.42
CA LEU A 13 12.75 -24.66 -16.37
C LEU A 13 12.34 -23.24 -16.79
N ILE A 14 11.55 -23.12 -17.86
CA ILE A 14 11.00 -21.84 -18.30
C ILE A 14 10.10 -21.23 -17.20
N GLY A 15 9.24 -22.04 -16.59
CA GLY A 15 8.37 -21.61 -15.49
C GLY A 15 9.15 -21.08 -14.29
N ILE A 16 10.23 -21.75 -13.90
CA ILE A 16 11.12 -21.29 -12.82
C ILE A 16 11.78 -19.95 -13.17
N VAL A 17 12.28 -19.81 -14.41
CA VAL A 17 12.92 -18.56 -14.85
C VAL A 17 11.90 -17.41 -14.84
N ILE A 18 10.69 -17.62 -15.36
CA ILE A 18 9.61 -16.63 -15.34
C ILE A 18 9.22 -16.29 -13.90
N PHE A 19 9.12 -17.28 -13.02
CA PHE A 19 8.79 -17.07 -11.61
C PHE A 19 9.84 -16.21 -10.91
N ILE A 20 11.13 -16.56 -11.04
CA ILE A 20 12.24 -15.80 -10.44
C ILE A 20 12.24 -14.36 -10.96
N TYR A 21 12.09 -14.19 -12.27
CA TYR A 21 12.04 -12.86 -12.87
C TYR A 21 10.85 -12.06 -12.33
N SER A 22 9.65 -12.62 -12.36
CA SER A 22 8.42 -11.95 -11.87
C SER A 22 8.52 -11.61 -10.39
N TYR A 23 9.04 -12.52 -9.58
CA TYR A 23 9.27 -12.31 -8.16
C TYR A 23 10.28 -11.19 -7.91
N SER A 24 11.34 -11.08 -8.72
CA SER A 24 12.31 -9.99 -8.63
C SER A 24 11.74 -8.62 -8.99
N GLN A 25 10.68 -8.58 -9.81
CA GLN A 25 9.98 -7.36 -10.20
C GLN A 25 8.89 -6.95 -9.19
N LYS A 26 8.43 -7.89 -8.37
CA LYS A 26 7.38 -7.65 -7.36
C LYS A 26 7.83 -6.60 -6.35
N GLY A 27 7.01 -5.58 -6.14
CA GLY A 27 7.27 -4.51 -5.16
C GLY A 27 8.33 -3.49 -5.61
N LYS A 28 8.74 -3.49 -6.89
CA LYS A 28 9.50 -2.37 -7.44
C LYS A 28 8.59 -1.15 -7.51
N LEU A 29 9.01 -0.08 -6.86
CA LEU A 29 8.37 1.23 -6.95
C LEU A 29 8.74 1.88 -8.29
N PRO A 30 7.86 2.72 -8.85
CA PRO A 30 8.12 3.43 -10.11
C PRO A 30 9.36 4.29 -9.99
N LYS A 31 10.07 4.48 -11.11
CA LYS A 31 11.15 5.46 -11.20
C LYS A 31 10.59 6.87 -11.28
N LYS A 32 11.45 7.88 -11.09
CA LYS A 32 11.06 9.29 -11.15
C LYS A 32 10.38 9.68 -12.47
N GLU A 33 10.78 9.08 -13.59
CA GLU A 33 10.17 9.40 -14.89
C GLU A 33 8.73 8.89 -15.04
N GLU A 34 8.32 7.95 -14.18
CA GLU A 34 6.97 7.37 -14.14
C GLU A 34 6.08 8.06 -13.09
N ILE A 35 6.63 8.99 -12.30
CA ILE A 35 5.90 9.76 -11.31
C ILE A 35 5.07 10.84 -11.99
N LEU A 36 3.78 10.88 -11.64
CA LEU A 36 2.88 11.93 -12.09
C LEU A 36 3.17 13.24 -11.32
N PRO A 37 3.16 14.42 -11.98
CA PRO A 37 3.44 15.69 -11.33
C PRO A 37 2.54 16.01 -10.12
N GLU A 38 1.33 15.47 -10.08
CA GLU A 38 0.36 15.65 -9.00
C GLU A 38 0.87 15.07 -7.68
N LEU A 39 1.74 14.06 -7.70
CA LEU A 39 2.31 13.47 -6.48
C LEU A 39 3.24 14.42 -5.73
N TYR A 40 3.62 15.56 -6.33
CA TYR A 40 4.41 16.59 -5.65
C TYR A 40 3.55 17.57 -4.85
N GLN A 41 2.22 17.51 -4.99
CA GLN A 41 1.30 18.42 -4.32
C GLN A 41 1.01 17.94 -2.89
N GLU A 42 0.75 18.90 -1.99
CA GLU A 42 0.24 18.58 -0.66
C GLU A 42 -1.23 18.16 -0.73
N PRO A 43 -1.70 17.30 0.21
CA PRO A 43 -3.08 16.85 0.23
C PRO A 43 -4.02 18.00 0.55
N ILE A 44 -5.19 18.00 -0.09
CA ILE A 44 -6.20 19.03 0.13
C ILE A 44 -7.29 18.46 1.04
N GLN A 45 -7.52 19.14 2.16
CA GLN A 45 -8.60 18.83 3.08
C GLN A 45 -9.59 19.99 3.12
N THR A 46 -10.86 19.70 2.84
CA THR A 46 -11.93 20.70 2.86
C THR A 46 -13.09 20.19 3.71
N GLU A 47 -13.82 21.09 4.38
CA GLU A 47 -15.03 20.70 5.11
C GLU A 47 -16.03 20.03 4.17
N THR A 48 -16.82 19.10 4.72
CA THR A 48 -17.82 18.37 3.94
C THR A 48 -19.21 18.60 4.50
N GLU A 49 -20.18 18.76 3.59
CA GLU A 49 -21.60 18.83 3.93
C GLU A 49 -22.29 17.46 3.78
N LYS A 50 -21.51 16.39 3.59
CA LYS A 50 -22.05 15.04 3.47
C LYS A 50 -22.80 14.66 4.75
N PRO A 51 -24.08 14.24 4.64
CA PRO A 51 -24.84 13.88 5.82
C PRO A 51 -24.29 12.59 6.46
N PRO A 52 -24.44 12.44 7.79
CA PRO A 52 -24.19 11.16 8.45
C PRO A 52 -25.03 10.04 7.84
N PHE A 53 -24.49 8.83 7.82
CA PHE A 53 -25.17 7.66 7.28
C PHE A 53 -24.88 6.40 8.09
N LYS A 54 -25.75 5.40 7.94
CA LYS A 54 -25.57 4.09 8.56
C LYS A 54 -25.10 3.06 7.53
N VAL A 55 -24.23 2.15 7.96
CA VAL A 55 -23.85 0.97 7.18
C VAL A 55 -23.88 -0.25 8.09
N GLU A 56 -24.37 -1.39 7.57
CA GLU A 56 -24.37 -2.65 8.31
C GLU A 56 -23.38 -3.62 7.70
N ARG A 57 -22.54 -4.24 8.52
CA ARG A 57 -21.61 -5.28 8.09
C ARG A 57 -21.26 -6.22 9.23
N GLY A 58 -21.23 -7.53 8.96
CA GLY A 58 -20.96 -8.54 9.99
C GLY A 58 -21.97 -8.54 11.15
N GLY A 59 -23.22 -8.10 10.89
CA GLY A 59 -24.25 -7.95 11.91
C GLY A 59 -24.06 -6.74 12.84
N ILE A 60 -23.12 -5.83 12.51
CA ILE A 60 -22.87 -4.59 13.23
C ILE A 60 -23.34 -3.41 12.39
N ILE A 61 -24.12 -2.51 13.00
CA ILE A 61 -24.56 -1.25 12.40
C ILE A 61 -23.59 -0.15 12.84
N TYR A 62 -22.92 0.49 11.89
CA TYR A 62 -22.01 1.61 12.09
C TYR A 62 -22.72 2.92 11.76
N ASP A 63 -22.55 3.91 12.64
CA ASP A 63 -22.96 5.29 12.43
C ASP A 63 -21.74 6.11 11.97
N ILE A 64 -21.72 6.52 10.70
CA ILE A 64 -20.60 7.24 10.09
C ILE A 64 -20.96 8.71 9.95
N THR A 65 -20.10 9.58 10.50
CA THR A 65 -20.20 11.05 10.36
C THR A 65 -19.01 11.55 9.54
N PRO A 66 -19.20 11.90 8.26
CA PRO A 66 -18.16 12.54 7.46
C PRO A 66 -17.76 13.88 8.07
N LEU A 67 -16.45 14.14 8.21
CA LEU A 67 -15.93 15.41 8.75
C LEU A 67 -15.33 16.29 7.65
N PHE A 68 -14.63 15.68 6.69
CA PHE A 68 -13.93 16.38 5.63
C PHE A 68 -13.98 15.61 4.31
N ASN A 69 -13.80 16.32 3.21
CA ASN A 69 -13.37 15.76 1.95
C ASN A 69 -11.85 15.82 1.89
N TYR A 70 -11.25 14.77 1.36
CA TYR A 70 -9.80 14.62 1.28
C TYR A 70 -9.43 14.25 -0.15
N GLU A 71 -8.50 15.01 -0.74
CA GLU A 71 -7.92 14.77 -2.04
C GLU A 71 -6.42 14.59 -1.88
N LEU A 72 -5.93 13.41 -2.26
CA LEU A 72 -4.54 13.02 -2.12
C LEU A 72 -4.06 12.30 -3.38
N TYR A 73 -2.99 12.83 -3.97
CA TYR A 73 -2.19 12.15 -4.98
C TYR A 73 -0.96 11.58 -4.29
N GLY A 74 -0.95 10.28 -4.02
CA GLY A 74 0.13 9.60 -3.31
C GLY A 74 0.63 8.37 -4.06
N LEU A 75 1.93 8.13 -3.96
CA LEU A 75 2.51 6.85 -4.37
C LEU A 75 2.16 5.80 -3.32
N VAL A 76 1.40 4.78 -3.70
CA VAL A 76 1.16 3.62 -2.83
C VAL A 76 2.44 2.79 -2.71
N VAL A 77 3.02 2.76 -1.52
CA VAL A 77 4.31 2.09 -1.25
C VAL A 77 4.17 0.79 -0.48
N SER A 78 3.05 0.59 0.19
CA SER A 78 2.71 -0.66 0.88
C SER A 78 1.20 -0.75 1.07
N GLU A 79 0.65 -1.95 1.01
CA GLU A 79 -0.75 -2.22 1.31
C GLU A 79 -0.85 -3.30 2.38
N HIS A 80 -1.79 -3.14 3.30
CA HIS A 80 -2.19 -4.18 4.22
C HIS A 80 -3.60 -4.63 3.87
N ASN A 81 -3.76 -5.93 3.63
CA ASN A 81 -5.09 -6.52 3.45
C ASN A 81 -5.40 -7.37 4.68
N SER A 82 -6.44 -6.92 5.35
CA SER A 82 -7.00 -7.43 6.59
C SER A 82 -7.67 -8.81 6.43
N LYS A 83 -7.75 -9.33 5.19
CA LYS A 83 -8.31 -10.65 4.86
C LYS A 83 -7.24 -11.71 4.53
N SER A 84 -6.06 -11.61 5.13
CA SER A 84 -5.14 -12.75 5.16
C SER A 84 -5.81 -13.92 5.89
N TRP A 85 -5.64 -15.16 5.40
CA TRP A 85 -6.29 -16.35 5.96
C TRP A 85 -5.91 -16.65 7.43
N LEU A 86 -5.02 -15.84 7.99
CA LEU A 86 -4.50 -15.90 9.35
C LEU A 86 -4.92 -14.70 10.23
N ASP A 87 -5.76 -13.78 9.73
CA ASP A 87 -6.08 -12.52 10.40
C ASP A 87 -7.35 -12.63 11.28
N TYR A 88 -7.18 -13.15 12.48
CA TYR A 88 -8.24 -13.33 13.50
C TYR A 88 -8.73 -11.99 14.11
N TYR A 89 -7.96 -10.91 14.00
CA TYR A 89 -8.22 -9.66 14.73
C TYR A 89 -9.48 -8.91 14.27
N HIS A 90 -9.96 -9.14 13.05
CA HIS A 90 -11.17 -8.49 12.51
C HIS A 90 -12.46 -8.89 13.23
N GLU A 91 -12.56 -10.14 13.68
CA GLU A 91 -13.72 -10.60 14.44
C GLU A 91 -13.69 -10.04 15.86
N GLU A 92 -12.51 -9.93 16.45
CA GLU A 92 -12.35 -9.46 17.83
C GLU A 92 -12.66 -7.96 17.98
N TRP A 93 -12.29 -7.13 17.00
CA TRP A 93 -12.49 -5.68 17.06
C TRP A 93 -13.78 -5.20 16.40
N LYS A 94 -14.52 -6.10 15.75
CA LYS A 94 -15.74 -5.74 15.01
C LYS A 94 -15.50 -4.59 14.03
N ASP A 95 -14.32 -4.54 13.42
CA ASP A 95 -14.02 -3.56 12.35
C ASP A 95 -14.10 -4.27 11.00
N PHE A 96 -15.34 -4.42 10.53
CA PHE A 96 -15.62 -5.11 9.28
C PHE A 96 -15.60 -4.18 8.07
N ILE A 97 -15.65 -2.86 8.28
CA ILE A 97 -15.75 -1.86 7.22
C ILE A 97 -14.38 -1.32 6.78
N ASN A 98 -13.37 -1.38 7.65
CA ASN A 98 -11.97 -1.09 7.35
C ASN A 98 -11.21 -2.38 7.04
N PHE A 99 -11.11 -2.74 5.76
CA PHE A 99 -10.57 -4.04 5.32
C PHE A 99 -9.26 -3.90 4.53
N LYS A 100 -8.86 -2.66 4.23
CA LYS A 100 -7.63 -2.40 3.49
C LYS A 100 -7.04 -1.07 3.86
N ASP A 101 -5.76 -1.11 4.18
CA ASP A 101 -4.96 0.07 4.47
C ASP A 101 -3.93 0.25 3.36
N VAL A 102 -3.71 1.51 2.97
CA VAL A 102 -2.68 1.87 2.00
C VAL A 102 -1.73 2.88 2.61
N CYS A 103 -0.45 2.53 2.62
CA CYS A 103 0.62 3.44 2.96
C CYS A 103 1.01 4.20 1.71
N VAL A 104 1.04 5.52 1.83
CA VAL A 104 1.31 6.42 0.71
C VAL A 104 2.34 7.48 1.09
N VAL A 105 3.16 7.87 0.12
CA VAL A 105 4.09 9.00 0.20
C VAL A 105 3.84 9.98 -0.94
N TRP A 106 4.13 11.26 -0.72
CA TRP A 106 3.98 12.34 -1.70
C TRP A 106 5.04 13.42 -1.48
N GLY A 107 4.98 14.53 -2.22
CA GLY A 107 5.81 15.71 -2.03
C GLY A 107 7.31 15.40 -2.06
N ASP A 108 8.04 15.96 -1.09
CA ASP A 108 9.50 15.81 -0.93
C ASP A 108 9.98 14.36 -0.94
N ASN A 109 9.18 13.43 -0.38
CA ASN A 109 9.54 12.02 -0.33
C ASN A 109 9.62 11.39 -1.74
N VAL A 110 8.82 11.90 -2.67
CA VAL A 110 8.81 11.48 -4.08
C VAL A 110 9.80 12.31 -4.90
N GLU A 111 9.84 13.63 -4.68
CA GLU A 111 10.69 14.55 -5.44
C GLU A 111 12.19 14.25 -5.29
N THR A 112 12.62 13.95 -4.06
CA THR A 112 14.01 13.62 -3.72
C THR A 112 14.37 12.15 -3.99
N GLU A 113 13.40 11.35 -4.44
CA GLU A 113 13.53 9.91 -4.69
C GLU A 113 13.90 9.07 -3.45
N VAL A 114 13.83 9.64 -2.25
CA VAL A 114 14.16 8.93 -1.00
C VAL A 114 13.27 7.68 -0.80
N TYR A 115 12.05 7.67 -1.33
CA TYR A 115 11.18 6.49 -1.36
C TYR A 115 11.84 5.26 -2.01
N GLN A 116 12.77 5.45 -2.96
CA GLN A 116 13.50 4.35 -3.59
C GLN A 116 14.59 3.77 -2.69
N GLU A 117 15.03 4.49 -1.66
CA GLU A 117 16.02 4.04 -0.68
C GLU A 117 15.37 3.39 0.55
N LEU A 118 14.04 3.41 0.64
CA LEU A 118 13.25 2.94 1.77
C LEU A 118 12.55 1.60 1.50
N LYS A 119 12.27 0.88 2.59
CA LYS A 119 11.36 -0.25 2.68
C LYS A 119 10.15 0.20 3.47
N PHE A 120 8.96 -0.15 2.98
CA PHE A 120 7.70 0.19 3.61
C PHE A 120 6.99 -1.09 4.05
N HIS A 121 6.46 -1.08 5.26
CA HIS A 121 5.63 -2.16 5.78
C HIS A 121 4.39 -1.57 6.43
N ASN A 122 3.23 -2.06 6.01
CA ASN A 122 1.95 -1.61 6.53
C ASN A 122 1.45 -2.60 7.59
N GLY A 123 1.28 -2.12 8.83
CA GLY A 123 0.55 -2.84 9.88
C GLY A 123 -0.86 -2.27 10.03
N SER A 124 -1.67 -2.83 10.94
CA SER A 124 -3.10 -2.51 11.07
C SER A 124 -3.45 -1.03 11.31
N PHE A 125 -2.50 -0.19 11.71
CA PHE A 125 -2.68 1.25 11.94
C PHE A 125 -1.51 2.12 11.50
N THR A 126 -0.33 1.50 11.30
CA THR A 126 0.92 2.24 11.16
C THR A 126 1.62 1.83 9.89
N CYS A 127 2.02 2.83 9.10
CA CYS A 127 3.02 2.61 8.07
C CYS A 127 4.42 2.74 8.67
N TYR A 128 5.16 1.63 8.63
CA TYR A 128 6.54 1.55 9.08
C TYR A 128 7.49 1.75 7.91
N ILE A 129 8.60 2.40 8.20
CA ILE A 129 9.67 2.68 7.25
C ILE A 129 11.01 2.17 7.79
N ASP A 130 11.83 1.62 6.90
CA ASP A 130 13.22 1.30 7.17
C ASP A 130 14.08 1.64 5.94
N SER A 131 15.36 1.90 6.14
CA SER A 131 16.33 1.98 5.05
C SER A 131 16.53 0.63 4.36
N LYS A 132 16.77 0.63 3.05
CA LYS A 132 17.24 -0.56 2.33
C LYS A 132 18.64 -0.95 2.81
N SER A 133 18.95 -2.24 2.71
CA SER A 133 20.28 -2.74 3.07
C SER A 133 21.35 -2.08 2.20
N GLY A 134 22.40 -1.54 2.84
CA GLY A 134 23.50 -0.85 2.16
C GLY A 134 23.28 0.64 1.89
N ALA A 135 22.11 1.20 2.23
CA ALA A 135 21.90 2.65 2.18
C ALA A 135 22.54 3.35 3.40
N ASP A 136 22.97 4.60 3.21
CA ASP A 136 23.35 5.45 4.35
C ASP A 136 22.08 5.87 5.09
N LYS A 137 21.79 5.19 6.18
CA LYS A 137 20.62 5.43 7.01
C LYS A 137 20.48 6.91 7.42
N THR A 138 21.59 7.57 7.76
CA THR A 138 21.54 8.96 8.21
C THR A 138 21.14 9.88 7.06
N ALA A 139 21.75 9.70 5.89
CA ALA A 139 21.42 10.48 4.69
C ALA A 139 19.98 10.25 4.22
N VAL A 140 19.50 8.99 4.26
CA VAL A 140 18.12 8.65 3.89
C VAL A 140 17.12 9.35 4.81
N PHE A 141 17.27 9.21 6.13
CA PHE A 141 16.31 9.80 7.07
C PHE A 141 16.43 11.34 7.19
N GLN A 142 17.52 11.94 6.73
CA GLN A 142 17.63 13.40 6.60
C GLN A 142 16.80 13.95 5.42
N LYS A 143 16.68 13.20 4.32
CA LYS A 143 15.84 13.55 3.17
C LYS A 143 14.37 13.21 3.41
N PHE A 144 14.11 12.19 4.21
CA PHE A 144 12.76 11.71 4.47
C PHE A 144 11.93 12.75 5.23
N LYS A 145 10.72 12.99 4.73
CA LYS A 145 9.74 13.92 5.28
C LYS A 145 8.60 13.14 5.91
N ASP A 146 8.55 13.10 7.24
CA ASP A 146 7.53 12.36 7.99
C ASP A 146 6.11 12.89 7.75
N SER A 147 5.96 14.21 7.57
CA SER A 147 4.66 14.82 7.25
C SER A 147 4.13 14.49 5.85
N ALA A 148 4.96 13.87 4.99
CA ALA A 148 4.61 13.44 3.64
C ALA A 148 4.48 11.91 3.55
N LEU A 149 4.00 11.29 4.62
CA LEU A 149 3.69 9.87 4.78
C LEU A 149 2.32 9.75 5.46
N SER A 150 1.48 8.83 4.99
CA SER A 150 0.21 8.52 5.65
C SER A 150 -0.16 7.05 5.50
N ASN A 151 -0.80 6.50 6.54
CA ASN A 151 -1.52 5.25 6.45
C ASN A 151 -3.02 5.54 6.30
N ASN A 152 -3.60 5.19 5.15
CA ASN A 152 -4.99 5.51 4.83
C ASN A 152 -5.86 4.28 4.96
N HIS A 153 -6.83 4.36 5.87
CA HIS A 153 -7.82 3.33 6.16
C HIS A 153 -9.01 3.45 5.22
N LEU A 154 -9.15 2.51 4.28
CA LEU A 154 -10.19 2.58 3.26
C LEU A 154 -11.47 1.89 3.72
N LEU A 155 -12.53 2.69 3.84
CA LEU A 155 -13.88 2.18 4.06
C LEU A 155 -14.50 1.76 2.73
N SER A 156 -15.07 0.56 2.68
CA SER A 156 -15.86 0.15 1.51
C SER A 156 -17.21 -0.44 1.88
N LYS A 157 -18.18 -0.07 1.05
CA LYS A 157 -19.53 -0.65 1.03
C LYS A 157 -19.55 -2.07 0.44
N THR A 158 -18.55 -2.45 -0.37
CA THR A 158 -18.47 -3.76 -1.04
C THR A 158 -17.02 -4.23 -1.11
N ILE A 159 -16.75 -5.51 -0.85
CA ILE A 159 -15.41 -6.08 -1.03
C ILE A 159 -15.22 -6.30 -2.54
N LEU A 160 -14.16 -5.75 -3.13
CA LEU A 160 -13.71 -6.09 -4.48
C LEU A 160 -13.16 -7.51 -4.52
#